data_AF-A0A919H6B4-F1
#
_entry.id   AF-A0A919H6B4-F1
#
_cell.length_a   1.000
_cell.length_b   1.000
_cell.length_c   1.000
_cell.angle_alpha   90.00
_cell.angle_beta   90.00
_cell.angle_gamma   90.00
#
_symmetry.space_group_name_H-M   'P 1'
#
loop_
_entity.id
_entity.type
_entity.pdbx_description
1 polymer ?
#
loop_
_entity_poly.entity_id
_entity_poly.type
_entity_poly.pdbx_seq_one_letter_code
_entity_poly.pdbx_strand_id
1 'polypeptide(L)'
;MGITNVDLDDDVLAEAARLLGTKTKKDTINTALEEVIRRHRRRQAAERLAERGARGDFEPTRRAREARKNAERAEVTSSRGDA
;
A
#
# COMPACT_ATOMS: atom_id res chain seq x y z
N MET A 1 30.74 0.20 0.08
CA MET A 1 30.02 -0.16 -1.16
C MET A 1 30.95 -1.02 -2.01
N GLY A 2 30.46 -2.13 -2.56
CA GLY A 2 31.25 -3.01 -3.42
C GLY A 2 31.15 -2.60 -4.90
N ILE A 3 32.20 -2.86 -5.67
CA ILE A 3 32.18 -2.74 -7.14
C ILE A 3 31.93 -4.13 -7.69
N THR A 4 30.96 -4.26 -8.57
CA THR A 4 30.63 -5.51 -9.25
C THR A 4 30.50 -5.19 -10.73
N ASN A 5 31.14 -6.00 -11.57
CA ASN A 5 31.00 -5.88 -13.02
C ASN A 5 29.82 -6.73 -13.47
N VAL A 6 28.85 -6.12 -14.14
CA VAL A 6 27.64 -6.78 -14.64
C VAL A 6 27.40 -6.32 -16.06
N ASP A 7 27.01 -7.26 -16.93
CA ASP A 7 26.57 -6.93 -18.27
C ASP A 7 25.09 -6.50 -18.22
N LEU A 8 24.78 -5.43 -18.92
CA LEU A 8 23.48 -4.76 -18.87
C LEU A 8 23.09 -4.32 -20.27
N ASP A 9 21.85 -4.59 -20.64
CA ASP A 9 21.24 -4.03 -21.84
C ASP A 9 21.12 -2.50 -21.69
N ASP A 10 21.82 -1.77 -22.56
CA ASP A 10 21.89 -0.31 -22.52
C ASP A 10 20.55 0.36 -22.88
N ASP A 11 19.71 -0.29 -23.69
CA ASP A 11 18.39 0.24 -24.04
C ASP A 11 17.44 0.13 -22.85
N VAL A 12 17.45 -1.02 -22.16
CA VAL A 12 16.68 -1.23 -20.92
C VAL A 12 17.16 -0.27 -19.82
N LEU A 13 18.47 -0.07 -19.70
CA LEU A 13 19.04 0.83 -18.71
C LEU A 13 18.66 2.30 -19.01
N ALA A 14 18.63 2.69 -20.28
CA ALA A 14 18.20 4.03 -20.69
C ALA A 14 16.71 4.25 -20.44
N GLU A 15 15.87 3.26 -20.70
CA GLU A 15 14.45 3.31 -20.34
C GLU A 15 14.23 3.42 -18.83
N ALA A 16 14.92 2.59 -18.05
CA ALA A 16 14.89 2.66 -16.59
C ALA A 16 15.35 4.02 -16.09
N ALA A 17 16.40 4.60 -16.67
CA ALA A 17 16.88 5.93 -16.30
C ALA A 17 15.84 7.02 -16.57
N ARG A 18 15.15 6.96 -17.71
CA ARG A 18 14.05 7.88 -18.04
C ARG A 18 12.88 7.73 -17.07
N LEU A 19 12.48 6.50 -16.77
CA LEU A 19 11.37 6.21 -15.84
C LEU A 19 11.69 6.64 -14.41
N LEU A 20 12.94 6.46 -13.96
CA LEU A 20 13.38 6.77 -12.61
C LEU A 20 13.89 8.21 -12.46
N GLY A 21 14.07 8.95 -13.57
CA GLY A 21 14.59 10.32 -13.56
C GLY A 21 16.08 10.42 -13.17
N THR A 22 16.84 9.35 -13.36
CA THR A 22 18.25 9.27 -12.95
C THR A 22 19.19 9.61 -14.10
N LYS A 23 20.39 10.10 -13.76
CA LYS A 23 21.38 10.57 -14.75
C LYS A 23 22.55 9.60 -14.97
N THR A 24 22.84 8.74 -14.00
CA THR A 24 23.99 7.83 -14.06
C THR A 24 23.52 6.37 -14.02
N LYS A 25 24.26 5.48 -14.71
CA LYS A 25 24.00 4.03 -14.72
C LYS A 25 23.87 3.48 -13.28
N LYS A 26 24.80 3.87 -12.41
CA LYS A 26 24.83 3.49 -10.99
C LYS A 26 23.57 3.95 -10.24
N ASP A 27 23.15 5.20 -10.41
CA ASP A 27 21.97 5.72 -9.72
C ASP A 27 20.71 5.03 -10.22
N THR A 28 20.60 4.78 -11.52
CA THR A 28 19.50 4.00 -12.11
C THR A 28 19.42 2.61 -11.49
N ILE A 29 20.54 1.89 -11.42
CA ILE A 29 20.60 0.53 -10.87
C ILE A 29 20.21 0.52 -9.39
N ASN A 30 20.82 1.38 -8.58
CA ASN A 30 20.53 1.43 -7.14
C ASN A 30 19.06 1.81 -6.88
N THR A 31 18.55 2.82 -7.59
CA THR A 31 17.16 3.27 -7.46
C THR A 31 16.18 2.18 -7.91
N ALA A 32 16.50 1.45 -8.99
CA ALA A 32 15.68 0.33 -9.46
C ALA A 32 15.60 -0.79 -8.40
N LEU A 33 16.72 -1.15 -7.79
CA LEU A 33 16.77 -2.16 -6.72
C LEU A 33 15.94 -1.73 -5.50
N GLU A 34 16.08 -0.48 -5.08
CA GLU A 34 15.27 0.08 -3.99
C GLU A 34 13.77 0.07 -4.31
N GLU A 35 13.40 0.42 -5.53
CA GLU A 35 12.01 0.40 -5.99
C GLU A 35 11.43 -1.01 -5.98
N VAL A 36 12.19 -2.02 -6.41
CA VAL A 36 11.79 -3.43 -6.36
C VAL A 36 11.53 -3.87 -4.93
N ILE A 37 12.46 -3.58 -4.01
CA ILE A 37 12.29 -3.91 -2.58
C ILE A 37 11.05 -3.21 -2.03
N ARG A 38 10.83 -1.94 -2.36
CA ARG A 38 9.68 -1.16 -1.89
C ARG A 38 8.36 -1.74 -2.41
N ARG A 39 8.30 -2.10 -3.69
CA ARG A 39 7.15 -2.78 -4.30
C ARG A 39 6.85 -4.10 -3.61
N HIS A 40 7.88 -4.91 -3.36
CA HIS A 40 7.73 -6.17 -2.67
C HIS A 40 7.20 -5.99 -1.23
N ARG A 41 7.76 -5.04 -0.47
CA ARG A 41 7.29 -4.73 0.90
C ARG A 41 5.86 -4.22 0.93
N ARG A 42 5.46 -3.37 -0.03
CA ARG A 42 4.07 -2.91 -0.16
C ARG A 42 3.12 -4.08 -0.41
N ARG A 43 3.49 -5.00 -1.29
CA ARG A 43 2.70 -6.20 -1.57
C ARG A 43 2.55 -7.07 -0.33
N GLN A 44 3.63 -7.39 0.35
CA GLN A 44 3.57 -8.19 1.58
C GLN A 44 2.73 -7.51 2.68
N ALA A 45 2.79 -6.18 2.80
CA ALA A 45 1.96 -5.45 3.75
C ALA A 45 0.47 -5.57 3.42
N ALA A 46 0.12 -5.50 2.14
CA ALA A 46 -1.26 -5.71 1.68
C ALA A 46 -1.72 -7.16 1.93
N GLU A 47 -0.89 -8.16 1.65
CA GLU A 47 -1.17 -9.57 1.91
C GLU A 47 -1.41 -9.82 3.41
N ARG A 48 -0.53 -9.32 4.29
CA ARG A 48 -0.73 -9.39 5.75
C ARG A 48 -2.02 -8.72 6.20
N LEU A 49 -2.38 -7.58 5.60
CA LEU A 49 -3.63 -6.89 5.93
C LEU A 49 -4.86 -7.71 5.50
N ALA A 50 -4.81 -8.32 4.32
CA ALA A 50 -5.86 -9.19 3.81
C ALA A 50 -6.05 -10.44 4.69
N GLU A 51 -4.95 -11.08 5.11
CA GLU A 51 -4.98 -12.22 6.02
C GLU A 51 -5.61 -11.87 7.38
N ARG A 52 -5.26 -10.70 7.94
CA ARG A 52 -5.90 -10.20 9.17
C ARG A 52 -7.41 -10.01 8.99
N GLY A 53 -7.82 -9.47 7.84
CA GLY A 53 -9.23 -9.35 7.47
C GLY A 53 -9.93 -10.71 7.39
N ALA A 54 -9.30 -11.69 6.73
CA ALA A 54 -9.85 -13.03 6.58
C ALA A 54 -10.01 -13.77 7.92
N ARG A 55 -9.13 -13.53 8.89
CA ARG A 55 -9.28 -14.04 10.27
C ARG A 55 -10.34 -13.32 11.10
N GLY A 56 -10.91 -12.24 10.58
CA GLY A 56 -11.91 -11.45 11.29
C GLY A 56 -11.32 -10.50 12.33
N ASP A 57 -10.03 -10.17 12.26
CA ASP A 57 -9.36 -9.29 13.23
C ASP A 57 -10.03 -7.90 13.32
N PHE A 58 -10.75 -7.48 12.28
CA PHE A 58 -11.47 -6.20 12.21
C PHE A 58 -12.95 -6.27 12.61
N GLU A 59 -13.49 -7.47 12.84
CA GLU A 59 -14.90 -7.69 13.17
C GLU A 59 -15.35 -6.96 14.45
N PRO A 60 -14.58 -6.96 15.56
CA PRO A 60 -14.98 -6.24 16.77
C PRO A 60 -15.14 -4.74 16.52
N THR A 61 -14.19 -4.13 15.80
CA THR A 61 -14.23 -2.71 15.46
C THR A 61 -15.40 -2.39 14.52
N ARG A 62 -15.68 -3.27 13.55
CA ARG A 62 -16.83 -3.15 12.64
C ARG A 62 -18.15 -3.13 13.42
N ARG A 63 -18.35 -4.08 14.33
CA ARG A 63 -19.57 -4.18 15.16
C ARG A 63 -19.75 -2.96 16.07
N ALA A 64 -18.68 -2.50 16.72
CA ALA A 64 -18.74 -1.31 17.58
C ALA A 64 -19.13 -0.04 16.80
N ARG A 65 -18.67 0.08 15.54
CA ARG A 65 -19.06 1.20 14.66
C ARG A 65 -20.52 1.10 14.22
N GLU A 66 -20.98 -0.09 13.86
CA GLU A 66 -22.37 -0.33 13.46
C GLU A 66 -23.34 -0.03 14.60
N ALA A 67 -23.03 -0.47 15.83
CA ALA A 67 -23.83 -0.19 17.01
C ALA A 67 -24.00 1.32 17.25
N ARG A 68 -22.90 2.09 17.18
CA ARG A 68 -22.95 3.56 17.32
C ARG A 68 -23.83 4.21 16.26
N LYS A 69 -23.62 3.85 14.98
CA LYS A 69 -24.40 4.39 13.86
C LYS A 69 -25.88 4.04 13.96
N ASN A 70 -26.21 2.86 14.47
CA ASN A 70 -27.60 2.43 14.65
C ASN A 70 -28.28 3.18 15.79
N ALA A 71 -27.57 3.45 16.89
CA ALA A 71 -28.07 4.29 17.98
C ALA A 71 -28.37 5.72 17.50
N GLU A 72 -27.42 6.34 16.78
CA GLU A 72 -27.61 7.68 16.19
C GLU A 72 -28.82 7.74 15.24
N ARG A 73 -29.04 6.68 14.43
CA ARG A 73 -30.20 6.62 13.52
C ARG A 73 -31.53 6.43 14.24
N ALA A 74 -31.54 5.67 15.33
CA ALA A 74 -32.73 5.47 16.14
C ALA A 74 -33.16 6.78 16.82
N GLU A 75 -32.20 7.55 17.33
CA GLU A 75 -32.44 8.87 17.94
C GLU A 75 -33.02 9.89 16.94
N VAL A 76 -32.49 9.93 15.71
CA VAL A 76 -32.98 10.83 14.65
C VAL A 76 -34.39 10.45 14.15
N THR A 77 -34.75 9.16 14.22
CA THR A 77 -36.08 8.70 13.80
C THR A 77 -37.13 8.99 14.88
N SER A 78 -36.76 8.89 16.17
CA SER A 78 -37.64 9.25 17.29
C SER A 78 -37.95 10.74 17.31
N SER A 79 -37.01 11.62 16.98
CA SER A 79 -37.23 13.08 16.98
C SER A 79 -38.07 13.59 15.79
N ARG A 80 -38.33 12.76 14.78
CA ARG A 80 -39.11 13.12 13.58
C ARG A 80 -40.57 12.64 13.64
N GLY A 81 -40.93 11.81 14.62
CA GLY A 81 -42.29 11.30 14.83
C GLY A 81 -43.16 12.18 15.74
N ASP A 82 -42.57 13.19 16.39
CA ASP A 82 -43.26 14.07 17.35
C ASP A 82 -43.68 15.44 16.76
N ALA A 83 -43.82 15.54 15.43
CA ALA A 83 -44.25 16.77 14.73
C ALA A 83 -45.48 16.54 13.84
#